data_AF-A0A2W7MHR1-F1
#
_entry.id   AF-A0A2W7MHR1-F1
#
_cell.length_a   1.000
_cell.length_b   1.000
_cell.length_c   1.000
_cell.angle_alpha   90.00
_cell.angle_beta   90.00
_cell.angle_gamma   90.00
#
_symmetry.space_group_name_H-M   'P 1'
#
loop_
_entity.id
_entity.type
_entity.pdbx_description
1 polymer ?
#
loop_
_entity_poly.entity_id
_entity_poly.type
_entity_poly.pdbx_seq_one_letter_code
_entity_poly.pdbx_strand_id
1 'polypeptide(L)' 'MNIRPIHTDEDYRAALKNVSALFDNEPEPGTPEGDYFDIMITLIEAYESKRLRRQTNQAEIPKMI' A
#
# COMPACT_ATOMS: atom_id res chain seq x y z
N MET A 1 -16.74 7.23 -5.19
CA MET A 1 -15.62 6.38 -4.72
C MET A 1 -15.29 6.78 -3.28
N ASN A 2 -15.09 5.83 -2.37
CA ASN A 2 -14.76 6.12 -0.97
C ASN A 2 -13.33 5.63 -0.69
N ILE A 3 -12.36 6.51 -0.96
CA ILE A 3 -10.94 6.24 -0.78
C ILE A 3 -10.53 6.75 0.61
N ARG A 4 -9.80 5.92 1.37
CA ARG A 4 -9.31 6.27 2.70
C ARG A 4 -7.79 6.15 2.78
N PRO A 5 -7.10 7.01 3.54
CA PRO A 5 -5.68 6.84 3.81
C PRO A 5 -5.37 5.51 4.49
N ILE A 6 -4.16 4.98 4.26
CA ILE A 6 -3.64 3.79 4.93
C ILE A 6 -2.71 4.23 6.07
N HIS A 7 -3.16 4.09 7.33
CA HIS A 7 -2.37 4.49 8.51
C HIS A 7 -1.93 3.29 9.35
N THR A 8 -2.73 2.22 9.34
CA THR A 8 -2.53 1.03 10.16
C THR A 8 -2.33 -0.22 9.30
N ASP A 9 -1.82 -1.30 9.90
CA ASP A 9 -1.73 -2.59 9.20
C ASP A 9 -3.13 -3.16 8.87
N GLU A 10 -4.18 -2.73 9.59
CA GLU A 10 -5.56 -3.13 9.28
C GLU A 10 -6.05 -2.44 8.01
N ASP A 11 -5.83 -1.12 7.89
CA ASP A 11 -6.12 -0.37 6.65
C ASP A 11 -5.37 -0.99 5.46
N TYR A 12 -4.11 -1.37 5.68
CA TYR A 12 -3.26 -1.98 4.66
C TYR A 12 -3.83 -3.32 4.18
N ARG A 13 -4.22 -4.21 5.09
CA ARG A 13 -4.85 -5.50 4.73
C ARG A 13 -6.18 -5.30 4.02
N ALA A 14 -6.98 -4.33 4.45
CA ALA A 14 -8.24 -4.00 3.78
C ALA A 14 -8.00 -3.48 2.36
N ALA A 15 -7.01 -2.61 2.16
CA ALA A 15 -6.61 -2.12 0.85
C ALA A 15 -6.18 -3.26 -0.07
N LEU A 16 -5.29 -4.15 0.39
CA LEU A 16 -4.86 -5.33 -0.37
C LEU A 16 -6.03 -6.21 -0.80
N LYS A 17 -6.98 -6.47 0.11
CA LYS A 17 -8.17 -7.26 -0.20
C LYS A 17 -9.04 -6.60 -1.26
N ASN A 18 -9.13 -5.27 -1.27
CA ASN A 18 -9.95 -4.56 -2.25
C ASN A 18 -9.34 -4.58 -3.64
N VAL A 19 -8.00 -4.57 -3.75
CA VAL A 19 -7.31 -4.58 -5.06
C VAL A 19 -6.95 -5.98 -5.55
N SER A 20 -7.00 -7.01 -4.70
CA SER A 20 -6.49 -8.35 -5.07
C SER A 20 -7.14 -8.91 -6.33
N ALA A 21 -8.46 -8.75 -6.50
CA ALA A 21 -9.18 -9.24 -7.68
C ALA A 21 -8.91 -8.42 -8.95
N LEU A 22 -8.43 -7.17 -8.79
CA LEU A 22 -8.10 -6.28 -9.90
C LEU A 22 -6.72 -6.62 -10.50
N PHE A 23 -5.84 -7.33 -9.79
CA PHE A 23 -4.58 -7.80 -10.38
C PHE A 23 -4.80 -8.92 -11.41
N ASP A 24 -5.79 -9.79 -11.19
CA ASP A 24 -6.13 -10.85 -12.14
C ASP A 24 -6.94 -10.32 -13.33
N ASN A 25 -7.63 -9.19 -13.14
CA ASN A 25 -8.46 -8.52 -14.14
C ASN A 25 -8.19 -7.02 -14.11
N GLU A 26 -7.02 -6.64 -14.62
CA GLU A 26 -6.55 -5.26 -14.59
C GLU A 26 -7.54 -4.33 -15.30
N PRO A 27 -8.06 -3.29 -14.63
CA PRO A 27 -9.01 -2.37 -15.22
C PRO A 27 -8.35 -1.44 -16.24
N GLU A 28 -9.11 -1.05 -17.26
CA GLU A 28 -8.63 -0.14 -18.31
C GLU A 28 -8.29 1.25 -17.73
N PRO A 29 -7.15 1.85 -18.10
CA PRO A 29 -6.76 3.18 -17.66
C PRO A 29 -7.80 4.26 -18.02
N GLY A 30 -8.01 5.22 -17.10
CA GLY A 30 -8.96 6.32 -17.29
C GLY A 30 -10.43 5.94 -17.15
N THR A 31 -10.73 4.68 -16.80
CA THR A 31 -12.05 4.27 -16.29
C THR A 31 -12.13 4.54 -14.78
N PRO A 32 -13.34 4.65 -14.19
CA PRO A 32 -13.47 4.78 -12.75
C PRO A 32 -12.77 3.64 -11.99
N GLU A 33 -12.86 2.40 -12.47
CA GLU A 33 -12.19 1.24 -11.87
C GLU A 33 -10.66 1.33 -12.01
N GLY A 34 -10.16 1.81 -13.15
CA GLY A 34 -8.75 2.10 -13.39
C GLY A 34 -8.20 3.17 -12.45
N ASP A 35 -8.88 4.31 -12.37
CA ASP A 35 -8.51 5.41 -11.45
C ASP A 35 -8.51 4.93 -9.99
N TYR A 36 -9.46 4.07 -9.60
CA TYR A 36 -9.47 3.47 -8.27
C TYR A 36 -8.25 2.59 -8.02
N PHE A 37 -7.93 1.72 -8.97
CA PHE A 37 -6.80 0.80 -8.88
C PHE A 37 -5.49 1.57 -8.74
N ASP A 38 -5.23 2.55 -9.61
CA ASP A 38 -4.03 3.38 -9.59
C ASP A 38 -3.84 4.11 -8.25
N ILE A 39 -4.92 4.70 -7.71
CA ILE A 39 -4.86 5.39 -6.42
C ILE A 39 -4.57 4.40 -5.29
N MET A 40 -5.18 3.21 -5.29
CA MET A 40 -4.96 2.20 -4.24
C MET A 40 -3.54 1.66 -4.25
N ILE A 41 -2.99 1.36 -5.44
CA ILE A 41 -1.59 0.93 -5.57
C ILE A 41 -0.65 2.02 -5.01
N THR A 42 -0.88 3.28 -5.39
CA THR A 42 -0.09 4.42 -4.89
C THR A 42 -0.12 4.53 -3.36
N LEU A 43 -1.29 4.35 -2.72
CA LEU A 43 -1.40 4.41 -1.27
C LEU A 43 -0.72 3.23 -0.56
N ILE A 44 -0.83 2.03 -1.12
CA ILE A 44 -0.18 0.81 -0.63
C ILE A 44 1.33 0.99 -0.63
N GLU A 45 1.91 1.40 -1.77
CA GLU A 45 3.36 1.63 -1.91
C GLU A 45 3.88 2.70 -0.95
N ALA A 46 3.12 3.79 -0.77
CA ALA A 46 3.46 4.85 0.15
C ALA A 46 3.47 4.36 1.62
N TYR A 47 2.53 3.48 1.99
CA TYR A 47 2.50 2.87 3.32
C TYR A 47 3.69 1.94 3.54
N GLU A 48 3.97 1.05 2.59
CA GLU A 48 5.10 0.12 2.65
C GLU A 48 6.44 0.85 2.73
N SER A 49 6.62 1.89 1.92
CA SER A 49 7.83 2.72 1.93
C SER A 49 8.07 3.38 3.30
N LYS A 50 7.02 3.89 3.94
CA LYS A 50 7.11 4.44 5.31
C LYS A 50 7.46 3.35 6.32
N ARG A 51 6.87 2.16 6.18
CA ARG A 51 7.12 1.02 7.09
C ARG A 51 8.54 0.50 6.95
N LEU A 52 9.05 0.36 5.72
CA LEU A 52 10.43 -0.05 5.46
C LEU A 52 11.43 0.95 6.04
N ARG A 53 11.23 2.27 5.82
CA ARG A 53 12.07 3.32 6.41
C ARG A 53 12.09 3.27 7.94
N ARG A 54 10.97 2.92 8.58
CA ARG A 54 10.91 2.72 10.04
C ARG A 54 11.69 1.49 10.49
N GLN A 55 11.61 0.38 9.75
CA GLN A 55 12.34 -0.85 10.06
C GLN A 55 13.86 -0.68 9.87
N THR A 56 14.30 0.00 8.80
CA THR A 56 15.72 0.28 8.57
C THR A 56 16.31 1.21 9.63
N ASN A 57 15.55 2.20 10.10
CA ASN A 57 15.98 3.09 11.18
C ASN A 57 16.04 2.43 12.57
N GLN A 58 15.52 1.21 12.71
CA GLN A 58 15.55 0.43 13.96
C GLN A 58 16.62 -0.68 13.93
N ALA A 59 17.24 -0.93 12.77
CA ALA A 59 18.27 -1.95 12.57
C ALA A 59 19.72 -1.45 12.79
N GLU A 60 19.94 -0.16 13.05
CA GLU A 60 21.27 0.42 13.31
C GLU A 60 21.54 0.65 14.82
N ILE A 61 21.36 -0.37 15.67
CA ILE A 61 22.15 -0.46 16.90
C ILE A 61 23.25 -1.49 16.64
N PRO A 62 24.52 -1.09 16.49
CA PRO A 62 25.60 -2.06 16.36
C PRO A 62 25.65 -2.86 17.66
N LYS A 63 25.44 -4.18 17.59
CA LYS A 63 25.93 -5.08 18.63
C LYS A 63 27.46 -5.08 18.54
N MET A 64 28.05 -4.06 19.17
CA MET A 64 29.36 -4.18 19.79
C MET A 64 29.21 -5.26 20.85
N ILE A 65 29.64 -6.49 20.54
CA ILE A 65 30.64 -7.36 21.21
C ILE A 65 30.83 -8.57 20.30
#